data_AF-A0A9X8WQJ9-F1
#
_entry.id   AF-A0A9X8WQJ9-F1
#
_cell.length_a   1.000
_cell.length_b   1.000
_cell.length_c   1.000
_cell.angle_alpha   90.00
_cell.angle_beta   90.00
_cell.angle_gamma   90.00
#
_symmetry.space_group_name_H-M   'P 1'
#
loop_
_entity.id
_entity.type
_entity.pdbx_description
1 polymer ?
#
loop_
_entity_poly.entity_id
_entity_poly.type
_entity_poly.pdbx_seq_one_letter_code
_entity_poly.pdbx_strand_id
1 'polypeptide(L)' 'MSNTNKKTAKICGWCGTTIYSYMDGKIAYCSKKCKKKREKNLETEGAKK' A
#
# COMPACT_ATOMS: atom_id res chain seq x y z
N MET A 1 -22.76 20.89 5.28
CA MET A 1 -21.29 20.77 5.34
C MET A 1 -20.92 19.33 4.98
N SER A 2 -20.53 19.06 3.72
CA SER A 2 -20.22 17.70 3.26
C SER A 2 -18.94 17.21 3.93
N ASN A 3 -19.08 16.36 4.94
CA ASN A 3 -17.95 15.72 5.62
C ASN A 3 -17.47 14.55 4.74
N THR A 4 -16.99 14.87 3.54
CA THR A 4 -16.51 13.87 2.58
C THR A 4 -15.09 13.52 2.98
N ASN A 5 -14.96 12.60 3.92
CA ASN A 5 -13.70 11.90 4.15
C ASN A 5 -13.42 11.10 2.86
N LYS A 6 -12.83 11.76 1.84
CA LYS A 6 -12.61 11.23 0.49
C LYS A 6 -11.58 10.12 0.60
N LYS A 7 -12.06 8.90 0.84
CA LYS A 7 -11.25 7.70 0.66
C LYS A 7 -11.06 7.49 -0.84
N THR A 8 -9.82 7.49 -1.28
CA THR A 8 -9.48 7.12 -2.66
C THR A 8 -9.30 5.61 -2.73
N ALA A 9 -9.89 4.99 -3.76
CA ALA A 9 -9.63 3.59 -4.07
C ALA A 9 -8.17 3.46 -4.55
N LYS A 10 -7.41 2.60 -3.87
CA LYS A 10 -6.00 2.32 -4.14
C LYS A 10 -5.79 0.82 -4.23
N ILE A 11 -4.83 0.41 -5.04
CA ILE A 11 -4.44 -0.98 -5.16
C ILE A 11 -3.33 -1.27 -4.16
N CYS A 12 -3.43 -2.41 -3.45
CA CYS A 12 -2.41 -2.88 -2.54
C CYS A 12 -1.11 -3.13 -3.32
N GLY A 13 -0.02 -2.47 -2.94
CA GLY A 13 1.29 -2.59 -3.60
C GLY A 13 2.00 -3.94 -3.46
N TRP A 14 1.30 -4.97 -2.95
CA TRP A 14 1.81 -6.34 -2.86
C TRP A 14 0.86 -7.36 -3.49
N CYS A 15 -0.39 -7.44 -3.02
CA CYS A 15 -1.34 -8.49 -3.44
C CYS A 15 -2.38 -8.03 -4.47
N GLY A 16 -2.36 -6.76 -4.90
CA GLY A 16 -3.31 -6.26 -5.89
C GLY A 16 -4.73 -6.00 -5.37
N THR A 17 -5.01 -6.22 -4.08
CA THR A 17 -6.33 -5.97 -3.50
C THR A 17 -6.68 -4.49 -3.49
N THR A 18 -7.88 -4.13 -3.95
CA THR A 18 -8.41 -2.78 -3.85
C THR A 18 -8.74 -2.42 -2.40
N ILE A 19 -8.24 -1.28 -1.94
CA ILE A 19 -8.44 -0.74 -0.60
C ILE A 19 -8.72 0.75 -0.64
N TYR A 20 -9.38 1.25 0.38
CA TYR A 20 -9.79 2.65 0.48
C TYR A 20 -8.88 3.37 1.47
N SER A 21 -8.09 4.34 1.00
CA SER A 21 -7.14 5.08 1.84
C SER A 21 -7.32 6.59 1.71
N TYR A 22 -7.04 7.30 2.81
CA TYR A 22 -7.07 8.75 2.89
C TYR A 22 -5.73 9.40 2.55
N MET A 23 -4.65 8.62 2.51
CA MET A 23 -3.32 9.16 2.23
C MET A 23 -3.11 9.16 0.72
N ASP A 24 -3.13 10.33 0.09
CA ASP A 24 -2.73 10.48 -1.30
C ASP A 24 -1.20 10.33 -1.48
N GLY A 25 -0.72 9.96 -2.66
CA GLY A 25 0.71 9.82 -2.96
C GLY A 25 1.51 8.66 -2.32
N LYS A 26 1.00 7.96 -1.30
CA LYS A 26 1.68 6.78 -0.70
C LYS A 26 1.14 5.44 -1.21
N ILE A 27 2.03 4.45 -1.33
CA ILE A 27 1.65 3.04 -1.57
C ILE A 27 0.81 2.57 -0.40
N ALA A 28 -0.40 2.11 -0.69
CA ALA A 28 -1.30 1.57 0.30
C ALA A 28 -1.15 0.05 0.38
N TYR A 29 -1.30 -0.51 1.58
CA TYR A 29 -1.27 -1.96 1.81
C TYR A 29 -2.53 -2.39 2.53
N CYS A 30 -3.15 -3.48 2.08
CA CYS A 30 -4.37 -4.00 2.70
C CYS A 30 -4.13 -4.56 4.12
N SER A 31 -2.87 -4.85 4.46
CA SER A 31 -2.50 -5.40 5.76
C SER A 31 -1.03 -5.15 6.08
N LYS A 32 -0.69 -5.18 7.37
CA LYS A 32 0.71 -5.17 7.85
C LYS A 32 1.53 -6.32 7.25
N LYS A 33 0.89 -7.47 6.96
CA LYS A 33 1.53 -8.63 6.30
C LYS A 33 1.99 -8.28 4.88
N CYS A 34 1.15 -7.61 4.09
CA CYS A 34 1.50 -7.17 2.74
C CYS A 34 2.62 -6.13 2.76
N LYS A 35 2.57 -5.17 3.69
CA LYS A 35 3.65 -4.19 3.89
C LYS A 35 4.98 -4.89 4.22
N LYS A 36 4.99 -5.77 5.23
CA LYS A 36 6.19 -6.52 5.64
C LYS A 36 6.74 -7.42 4.54
N LYS A 37 5.88 -8.06 3.72
CA LYS A 37 6.33 -8.89 2.59
C LYS A 37 7.05 -8.05 1.54
N ARG A 38 6.55 -6.84 1.25
CA ARG A 38 7.20 -5.92 0.32
C ARG A 38 8.54 -5.42 0.87
N GLU A 39 8.61 -5.05 2.14
CA GLU A 39 9.86 -4.63 2.80
C GLU A 39 10.92 -5.74 2.75
N LYS A 40 10.56 -6.97 3.16
CA LYS A 40 11.46 -8.13 3.08
C LYS A 40 11.92 -8.45 1.65
N ASN A 41 11.04 -8.33 0.66
CA ASN A 41 11.44 -8.56 -0.73
C ASN A 41 12.35 -7.45 -1.27
N LEU A 42 12.15 -6.21 -0.84
CA LEU A 42 13.04 -5.11 -1.23
C LEU A 42 14.45 -5.30 -0.69
N GLU A 43 14.60 -5.80 0.54
CA GLU A 43 15.91 -6.13 1.12
C GLU A 43 16.61 -7.23 0.30
N THR A 44 15.87 -8.24 -0.17
CA THR A 44 16.43 -9.34 -0.97
C THR A 44 16.71 -8.94 -2.44
N GLU A 45 15.88 -8.09 -3.04
CA GLU A 45 16.04 -7.63 -4.43
C GLU A 45 17.08 -6.49 -4.54
N GLY A 46 17.29 -5.72 -3.47
CA GLY A 46 18.33 -4.69 -3.39
C GLY A 46 19.76 -5.26 -3.28
N ALA A 47 19.90 -6.51 -2.84
CA ALA A 47 21.19 -7.20 -2.70
C ALA A 47 21.72 -7.82 -4.01
N LYS A 48 21.07 -7.56 -5.16
CA LYS A 48 21.47 -8.06 -6.48
C LYS A 48 22.07 -6.99 -7.42
N LYS A 49 22.57 -5.88 -6.90
CA LYS A 49 23.37 -4.93 -7.67
C LYS A 49 24.83 -4.96 -7.24
#